data_AF-A0A3M2DPP2-F1
#
_entry.id   AF-A0A3M2DPP2-F1
#
_cell.length_a   1.000
_cell.length_b   1.000
_cell.length_c   1.000
_cell.angle_alpha   90.00
_cell.angle_beta   90.00
_cell.angle_gamma   90.00
#
_symmetry.space_group_name_H-M   'P 1'
#
loop_
_entity.id
_entity.type
_entity.pdbx_description
1 polymer ?
#
loop_
_entity_poly.entity_id
_entity_poly.type
_entity_poly.pdbx_seq_one_letter_code
_entity_poly.pdbx_strand_id
1 'polypeptide(L)'
;MNETIPTDRPVILLTRPRARSEAFAHRLGAAFGDRAEVLVAPLIEIVATDAELPLEGITHLLVTSANALPALDGVELPGPVSVLCVGPRT
;
A
#
# COMPACT_ATOMS: atom_id res chain seq x y z
N MET A 1 -25.33 -19.33 -11.76
CA MET A 1 -24.67 -20.42 -11.02
C MET A 1 -24.30 -19.86 -9.65
N ASN A 2 -25.00 -20.26 -8.60
CA ASN A 2 -24.58 -19.96 -7.23
C ASN A 2 -23.58 -21.06 -6.83
N GLU A 3 -22.30 -20.75 -6.78
CA GLU A 3 -21.32 -21.64 -6.16
C GLU A 3 -21.46 -21.53 -4.64
N THR A 4 -21.80 -22.65 -4.02
CA THR A 4 -21.85 -22.80 -2.57
C THR A 4 -20.40 -22.75 -2.05
N ILE A 5 -20.01 -21.67 -1.37
CA ILE A 5 -18.68 -21.57 -0.76
C ILE A 5 -18.59 -22.62 0.36
N PRO A 6 -17.63 -23.57 0.32
CA PRO A 6 -17.43 -24.53 1.40
C PRO A 6 -17.18 -23.81 2.72
N THR A 7 -17.99 -24.09 3.75
CA THR A 7 -17.95 -23.39 5.05
C THR A 7 -16.75 -23.76 5.93
N ASP A 8 -15.94 -24.75 5.54
CA ASP A 8 -14.87 -25.28 6.38
C ASP A 8 -13.55 -24.48 6.28
N ARG A 9 -13.43 -23.60 5.29
CA ARG A 9 -12.28 -22.69 5.13
C ARG A 9 -12.75 -21.27 4.78
N PRO A 10 -12.56 -20.27 5.66
CA PRO A 10 -12.91 -18.90 5.33
C PRO A 10 -12.10 -18.38 4.13
N VAL A 11 -12.77 -17.61 3.27
CA VAL A 11 -12.15 -16.88 2.16
C VAL A 11 -11.74 -15.49 2.63
N ILE A 12 -10.47 -15.14 2.44
CA ILE A 12 -9.90 -13.81 2.70
C ILE A 12 -9.72 -13.11 1.35
N LEU A 13 -10.58 -12.12 1.08
CA LEU A 13 -10.51 -11.30 -0.13
C LEU A 13 -9.60 -10.08 0.09
N LEU A 14 -8.58 -9.92 -0.77
CA LEU A 14 -7.64 -8.80 -0.73
C LEU A 14 -7.88 -7.85 -1.90
N THR A 15 -8.34 -6.63 -1.60
CA THR A 15 -8.77 -5.62 -2.60
C THR A 15 -7.83 -4.42 -2.75
N ARG A 16 -6.75 -4.38 -1.96
CA ARG A 16 -5.73 -3.30 -1.97
C ARG A 16 -4.79 -3.42 -3.19
N PRO A 17 -3.87 -2.45 -3.42
CA PRO A 17 -2.96 -2.49 -4.57
C PRO A 17 -2.17 -3.80 -4.64
N ARG A 18 -1.97 -4.29 -5.86
CA ARG A 18 -1.46 -5.64 -6.17
C ARG A 18 -0.25 -6.05 -5.33
N ALA A 19 0.84 -5.28 -5.39
CA ALA A 19 2.08 -5.61 -4.66
C ALA A 19 1.87 -5.74 -3.15
N ARG A 20 1.01 -4.89 -2.56
CA ARG A 20 0.66 -4.98 -1.14
C ARG A 20 -0.22 -6.20 -0.88
N SER A 21 -1.18 -6.51 -1.74
CA SER A 21 -2.02 -7.70 -1.62
C SER A 21 -1.19 -8.98 -1.66
N GLU A 22 -0.29 -9.11 -2.61
CA GLU A 22 0.60 -10.28 -2.78
C GLU A 22 1.52 -10.47 -1.57
N ALA A 23 2.16 -9.40 -1.09
CA ALA A 23 2.99 -9.48 0.12
C ALA A 23 2.18 -9.88 1.36
N PHE A 24 0.89 -9.53 1.43
CA PHE A 24 0.02 -10.01 2.52
C PHE A 24 -0.37 -11.45 2.34
N ALA A 25 -0.74 -11.84 1.12
CA ALA A 25 -1.15 -13.20 0.80
C ALA A 25 -0.03 -14.18 1.17
N HIS A 26 1.23 -13.83 0.91
CA HIS A 26 2.37 -14.62 1.37
C HIS A 26 2.41 -14.78 2.91
N ARG A 27 2.20 -13.69 3.66
CA ARG A 27 2.15 -13.73 5.14
C ARG A 27 0.95 -14.51 5.65
N LEU A 28 -0.20 -14.42 5.00
CA LEU A 28 -1.40 -15.19 5.32
C LEU A 28 -1.17 -16.68 5.07
N GLY A 29 -0.54 -17.03 3.95
CA GLY A 29 -0.15 -18.41 3.65
C GLY A 29 0.80 -18.97 4.72
N ALA A 30 1.79 -18.20 5.15
CA ALA A 30 2.69 -18.60 6.23
C ALA A 30 1.97 -18.77 7.60
N ALA A 31 0.96 -17.94 7.89
CA ALA A 31 0.26 -17.96 9.18
C ALA A 31 -0.87 -19.01 9.25
N PHE A 32 -1.61 -19.19 8.15
CA PHE A 32 -2.84 -19.98 8.12
C PHE A 32 -2.71 -21.28 7.33
N GLY A 33 -1.77 -21.36 6.38
CA GLY A 33 -1.64 -22.50 5.48
C GLY A 33 -2.98 -22.83 4.80
N ASP A 34 -3.35 -24.10 4.83
CA ASP A 34 -4.61 -24.60 4.27
C ASP A 34 -5.86 -24.35 5.14
N ARG A 35 -5.77 -23.52 6.17
CA ARG A 35 -6.95 -23.18 7.00
C ARG A 35 -7.77 -22.01 6.45
N ALA A 36 -7.27 -21.31 5.44
CA ALA A 36 -7.98 -20.22 4.77
C ALA A 36 -7.70 -20.24 3.27
N GLU A 37 -8.63 -19.75 2.48
CA GLU A 37 -8.40 -19.44 1.06
C GLU A 37 -8.09 -17.95 0.92
N VAL A 38 -7.06 -17.59 0.16
CA VAL A 38 -6.69 -16.17 -0.05
C VAL A 38 -6.91 -15.82 -1.52
N LEU A 39 -7.85 -14.91 -1.76
CA LEU A 39 -8.16 -14.41 -3.11
C LEU A 39 -7.63 -12.98 -3.26
N VAL A 40 -6.74 -12.78 -4.23
CA VAL A 40 -6.20 -11.45 -4.58
C VAL A 40 -7.00 -10.87 -5.73
N ALA A 41 -7.79 -9.83 -5.45
CA ALA A 41 -8.63 -9.13 -6.43
C ALA A 41 -8.46 -7.60 -6.27
N PRO A 42 -7.35 -7.01 -6.74
CA PRO A 42 -7.08 -5.59 -6.57
C PRO A 42 -8.17 -4.73 -7.21
N LEU A 43 -8.75 -3.81 -6.44
CA LEU A 43 -9.78 -2.87 -6.91
C LEU A 43 -9.23 -1.45 -7.09
N ILE A 44 -8.01 -1.21 -6.64
CA ILE A 44 -7.32 0.08 -6.71
C ILE A 44 -5.88 -0.10 -7.17
N GLU A 45 -5.38 0.90 -7.89
CA GLU A 45 -4.02 0.99 -8.38
C GLU A 45 -3.36 2.27 -7.88
N ILE A 46 -2.04 2.21 -7.69
CA ILE A 46 -1.22 3.38 -7.41
C ILE A 46 -0.54 3.77 -8.70
N VAL A 47 -0.93 4.91 -9.24
CA VAL A 47 -0.35 5.49 -10.45
C VAL A 47 0.36 6.79 -10.08
N ALA A 48 1.54 7.01 -10.67
CA ALA A 48 2.19 8.30 -10.57
C ALA A 48 1.36 9.35 -11.30
N THR A 49 1.38 10.56 -10.79
CA THR A 49 0.75 11.73 -11.42
C THR A 49 1.84 12.69 -11.86
N ASP A 50 1.61 13.45 -12.94
CA ASP A 50 2.48 14.54 -13.36
C ASP A 50 2.33 15.81 -12.48
N ALA A 51 1.88 15.64 -11.24
CA ALA A 51 1.68 16.74 -10.31
C ALA A 51 3.03 17.24 -9.80
N GLU A 52 3.26 18.54 -9.96
CA GLU A 52 4.42 19.20 -9.38
C GLU A 52 4.26 19.32 -7.86
N LEU A 53 5.38 19.16 -7.13
CA LEU A 53 5.46 19.40 -5.70
C LEU A 53 5.90 20.86 -5.48
N PRO A 54 5.02 21.76 -5.02
CA PRO A 54 5.40 23.13 -4.72
C PRO A 54 6.18 23.17 -3.39
N LEU A 55 7.51 23.15 -3.48
CA LEU A 55 8.39 23.08 -2.31
C LEU A 55 8.87 24.45 -1.82
N GLU A 56 8.62 25.52 -2.57
CA GLU A 56 9.07 26.86 -2.20
C GLU A 56 8.45 27.31 -0.86
N GLY A 57 9.31 27.74 0.07
CA GLY A 57 8.89 28.30 1.35
C GLY A 57 8.32 27.29 2.36
N ILE A 58 8.29 25.99 2.04
CA ILE A 58 7.81 24.99 3.01
C ILE A 58 8.84 24.77 4.12
N THR A 59 8.36 24.58 5.34
CA THR A 59 9.19 24.23 6.50
C THR A 59 9.03 22.75 6.90
N HIS A 60 7.94 22.13 6.45
CA HIS A 60 7.59 20.76 6.81
C HIS A 60 7.00 20.03 5.60
N LEU A 61 7.31 18.74 5.49
CA LEU A 61 6.73 17.81 4.51
C LEU A 61 6.09 16.65 5.28
N LEU A 62 4.79 16.41 5.05
CA LEU A 62 4.07 15.29 5.65
C LEU A 62 3.89 14.15 4.63
N VAL A 63 4.48 13.00 4.93
CA VAL A 63 4.35 11.76 4.15
C VAL A 63 3.34 10.85 4.83
N THR A 64 2.14 10.77 4.27
CA THR A 64 1.02 10.03 4.86
C THR A 64 0.90 8.58 4.42
N SER A 65 1.66 8.19 3.39
CA SER A 65 1.62 6.85 2.82
C SER A 65 2.96 6.47 2.22
N ALA A 66 3.36 5.21 2.41
CA ALA A 66 4.56 4.63 1.81
C ALA A 66 4.55 4.72 0.27
N ASN A 67 3.37 4.87 -0.32
CA ASN A 67 3.21 5.02 -1.76
C ASN A 67 3.65 6.41 -2.28
N ALA A 68 3.83 7.40 -1.39
CA ALA A 68 4.33 8.72 -1.77
C ALA A 68 5.87 8.75 -1.88
N LEU A 69 6.58 7.81 -1.25
CA LEU A 69 8.05 7.79 -1.23
C LEU A 69 8.68 7.73 -2.63
N PRO A 70 8.18 6.93 -3.60
CA PRO A 70 8.74 6.94 -4.95
C PRO A 70 8.64 8.29 -5.66
N ALA A 71 7.62 9.12 -5.34
CA ALA A 71 7.47 10.45 -5.92
C ALA A 71 8.43 11.49 -5.30
N LEU A 72 9.07 11.14 -4.17
CA LEU A 72 10.09 11.96 -3.52
C LEU A 72 11.51 11.54 -3.92
N ASP A 73 11.67 10.45 -4.69
CA ASP A 73 12.97 10.00 -5.14
C ASP A 73 13.59 11.03 -6.09
N GLY A 74 14.82 11.47 -5.79
CA GLY A 74 15.50 12.53 -6.53
C GLY A 74 14.95 13.95 -6.32
N VAL A 75 13.97 14.15 -5.44
CA VAL A 75 13.46 15.50 -5.12
C VAL A 75 14.41 16.20 -4.15
N GLU A 76 14.98 17.33 -4.58
CA GLU A 76 15.77 18.21 -3.72
C GLU A 76 14.86 19.15 -2.93
N LEU A 77 15.00 19.16 -1.60
CA LEU A 77 14.28 20.07 -0.74
C LEU A 77 15.03 21.42 -0.65
N PRO A 78 14.35 22.57 -0.78
CA PRO A 78 15.01 23.88 -0.92
C PRO A 78 15.63 24.43 0.39
N GLY A 79 15.77 23.63 1.44
CA GLY A 79 16.32 24.05 2.73
C GLY A 79 16.12 23.01 3.85
N PRO A 80 16.32 23.39 5.12
CA PRO A 80 16.07 22.51 6.26
C PRO A 80 14.57 22.27 6.44
N VAL A 81 14.05 21.24 5.75
CA VAL A 81 12.66 20.81 5.84
C VAL A 81 12.55 19.64 6.81
N SER A 82 11.63 19.73 7.76
CA SER A 82 11.30 18.60 8.63
C SER A 82 10.33 17.65 7.94
N VAL A 83 10.72 16.39 7.79
CA VAL A 83 9.87 15.35 7.20
C VAL A 83 9.15 14.59 8.31
N LEU A 84 7.83 14.58 8.26
CA LEU A 84 6.94 13.91 9.20
C LEU A 84 6.29 12.71 8.50
N CYS A 85 6.25 11.56 9.18
CA CYS A 85 5.81 10.29 8.59
C CYS A 85 4.63 9.69 9.36
N VAL A 86 3.62 9.16 8.64
CA VAL A 86 2.48 8.46 9.25
C VAL A 86 2.71 6.95 9.29
N GLY A 87 3.17 6.51 10.45
CA GLY A 87 3.37 5.08 10.77
C GLY A 87 4.71 4.53 10.30
N PRO A 88 5.05 3.30 10.69
CA PRO A 88 6.41 2.77 10.55
C PRO A 88 6.81 2.34 9.13
N ARG A 89 5.93 2.53 8.13
CA ARG A 89 6.19 2.11 6.73
C ARG A 89 6.33 3.29 5.77
N THR A 90 6.09 4.51 6.25
CA THR A 90 6.44 5.79 5.61
C THR A 90 7.78 6.23 6.13
#